data_AF-A0A9F5IQY2-F1
#
_entry.id   AF-A0A9F5IQY2-F1
#
_cell.length_a   1.000
_cell.length_b   1.000
_cell.length_c   1.000
_cell.angle_alpha   90.00
_cell.angle_beta   90.00
_cell.angle_gamma   90.00
#
_symmetry.space_group_name_H-M   'P 1'
#
loop_
_entity.id
_entity.type
_entity.pdbx_description
1 polymer ?
#
loop_
_entity_poly.entity_id
_entity_poly.type
_entity_poly.pdbx_seq_one_letter_code
_entity_poly.pdbx_strand_id
1 'polypeptide(L)'
;MLSNNMNTQDAERIPSCCIFLESPAEIADLKHCRHLLKSPEYSHKIQMDILFQDTPLLPWFLQVNTTKEKYWPYIISDAIRLAVVWKYGGIYMDTDVISIKPIPVANFLAAQSSQFSSNGVFGFQHHHWFLWDCMKDFVQNYNGDIWGNQGPDLVTRILKKLCNLTDFEKVEDHICSNISFLHPQRFYPIPYEAWTKYYEVWTSKPEFNHSYAVHLWNFMNQKEKKNVTVGSNTLVENLFRTYCPSTYRSLVQAAEDMVASK
;
A
#
# COMPACT_ATOMS: atom_id res chain seq x y z
N MET A 1 14.88 -26.16 18.76
CA MET A 1 16.20 -26.17 18.08
C MET A 1 15.94 -26.11 16.59
N LEU A 2 16.02 -24.93 15.98
CA LEU A 2 15.91 -24.79 14.54
C LEU A 2 17.33 -24.81 13.98
N SER A 3 17.68 -25.88 13.28
CA SER A 3 18.97 -26.05 12.63
C SER A 3 19.03 -25.26 11.33
N ASN A 4 20.06 -24.43 11.22
CA ASN A 4 20.55 -23.80 10.02
C ASN A 4 20.82 -24.82 8.90
N ASN A 5 20.44 -24.49 7.67
CA ASN A 5 21.30 -24.54 6.47
C ASN A 5 20.48 -24.15 5.23
N MET A 6 20.67 -22.92 4.74
CA MET A 6 20.31 -22.54 3.38
C MET A 6 21.60 -22.23 2.61
N ASN A 7 21.86 -23.03 1.58
CA ASN A 7 22.96 -22.87 0.64
C ASN A 7 22.84 -21.54 -0.12
N THR A 8 23.98 -20.89 -0.33
CA THR A 8 24.15 -19.50 -0.77
C THR A 8 24.17 -19.30 -2.30
N GLN A 9 23.31 -19.97 -3.07
CA GLN A 9 23.29 -19.82 -4.54
C GLN A 9 21.92 -19.53 -5.20
N ASP A 10 20.83 -19.39 -4.45
CA ASP A 10 19.50 -19.00 -5.00
C ASP A 10 19.07 -17.58 -4.55
N ALA A 11 19.98 -16.61 -4.58
CA ALA A 11 19.77 -15.25 -4.10
C ALA A 11 19.31 -14.24 -5.18
N GLU A 12 18.67 -14.69 -6.26
CA GLU A 12 18.08 -13.81 -7.28
C GLU A 12 16.59 -14.13 -7.46
N ARG A 13 15.73 -13.14 -7.12
CA ARG A 13 14.24 -13.12 -7.22
C ARG A 13 13.42 -13.67 -6.05
N ILE A 14 13.81 -13.32 -4.83
CA ILE A 14 12.83 -13.15 -3.75
C ILE A 14 12.69 -11.64 -3.54
N PRO A 15 11.56 -10.99 -3.87
CA PRO A 15 11.39 -9.57 -3.57
C PRO A 15 11.45 -9.43 -2.05
N SER A 16 12.30 -8.53 -1.57
CA SER A 16 12.44 -8.15 -0.16
C SER A 16 11.08 -8.18 0.54
N CYS A 17 10.90 -9.13 1.45
CA CYS A 17 9.73 -9.41 2.28
C CYS A 17 8.60 -8.35 2.18
N CYS A 18 7.76 -8.46 1.16
CA CYS A 18 6.50 -7.71 1.09
C CYS A 18 5.47 -8.59 1.81
N ILE A 19 5.07 -8.20 3.02
CA ILE A 19 3.93 -8.84 3.67
C ILE A 19 2.69 -8.30 2.96
N PHE A 20 2.17 -9.04 1.97
CA PHE A 20 0.86 -8.76 1.39
C PHE A 20 -0.20 -9.15 2.44
N LEU A 21 -0.63 -8.17 3.22
CA LEU A 21 -1.78 -8.31 4.10
C LEU A 21 -2.95 -7.63 3.42
N GLU A 22 -3.94 -8.43 3.02
CA GLU A 22 -5.21 -7.88 2.54
C GLU A 22 -5.90 -7.19 3.72
N SER A 23 -5.91 -5.86 3.68
CA SER A 23 -6.59 -5.04 4.67
C SER A 23 -8.10 -5.04 4.40
N PRO A 24 -8.96 -4.86 5.42
CA PRO A 24 -10.41 -4.82 5.22
C PRO A 24 -10.89 -3.71 4.25
N ALA A 25 -10.18 -2.58 4.15
CA ALA A 25 -10.46 -1.53 3.17
C ALA A 25 -10.22 -2.02 1.75
N GLU A 26 -9.11 -2.70 1.54
CA GLU A 26 -8.75 -3.25 0.24
C GLU A 26 -9.77 -4.29 -0.19
N ILE A 27 -10.22 -5.17 0.70
CA ILE A 27 -11.31 -6.12 0.40
C ILE A 27 -12.62 -5.38 0.05
N ALA A 28 -12.90 -4.26 0.72
CA ALA A 28 -14.09 -3.45 0.44
C ALA A 28 -14.02 -2.77 -0.94
N ASP A 29 -12.84 -2.32 -1.35
CA ASP A 29 -12.57 -1.68 -2.64
C ASP A 29 -12.35 -2.70 -3.79
N LEU A 30 -11.87 -3.91 -3.48
CA LEU A 30 -11.56 -5.00 -4.41
C LEU A 30 -12.76 -5.89 -4.78
N LYS A 31 -14.02 -5.43 -4.60
CA LYS A 31 -15.21 -6.22 -4.96
C LYS A 31 -15.21 -6.76 -6.40
N HIS A 32 -14.43 -6.16 -7.32
CA HIS A 32 -14.23 -6.60 -8.70
C HIS A 32 -13.04 -7.55 -8.95
N CYS A 33 -12.02 -7.59 -8.07
CA CYS A 33 -10.85 -8.47 -8.21
C CYS A 33 -10.98 -9.80 -7.46
N ARG A 34 -12.21 -10.19 -7.10
CA ARG A 34 -12.50 -11.40 -6.32
C ARG A 34 -12.00 -12.71 -6.97
N HIS A 35 -11.75 -12.70 -8.29
CA HIS A 35 -11.17 -13.82 -9.02
C HIS A 35 -9.65 -13.98 -8.81
N LEU A 36 -8.94 -12.88 -8.52
CA LEU A 36 -7.49 -12.90 -8.26
C LEU A 36 -7.15 -13.33 -6.82
N LEU A 37 -8.11 -13.19 -5.91
CA LEU A 37 -7.98 -13.52 -4.48
C LEU A 37 -8.19 -15.01 -4.16
N LYS A 38 -8.29 -15.87 -5.18
CA LYS A 38 -8.44 -17.33 -5.02
C LYS A 38 -7.10 -18.07 -5.01
N SER A 39 -5.99 -17.43 -4.62
CA SER A 39 -4.77 -18.18 -4.34
C SER A 39 -4.81 -18.71 -2.89
N PRO A 40 -4.85 -20.03 -2.66
CA PRO A 40 -4.90 -20.61 -1.31
C PRO A 40 -3.65 -20.31 -0.48
N GLU A 41 -2.59 -19.78 -1.10
CA GLU A 41 -1.28 -19.60 -0.48
C GLU A 41 -1.19 -18.36 0.44
N TYR A 42 -2.15 -17.42 0.38
CA TYR A 42 -2.00 -16.10 1.03
C TYR A 42 -3.14 -15.68 1.99
N SER A 43 -4.19 -16.48 2.18
CA SER A 43 -5.30 -16.09 3.06
C SER A 43 -5.11 -16.59 4.50
N HIS A 44 -4.23 -15.93 5.27
CA HIS A 44 -4.21 -16.09 6.73
C HIS A 44 -5.09 -15.01 7.36
N LYS A 45 -6.17 -15.41 8.04
CA LYS A 45 -7.04 -14.47 8.74
C LYS A 45 -6.26 -13.81 9.87
N ILE A 46 -6.02 -12.50 9.75
CA ILE A 46 -5.34 -11.72 10.78
C ILE A 46 -6.23 -11.67 12.03
N GLN A 47 -5.68 -12.14 13.15
CA GLN A 47 -6.29 -11.98 14.47
C GLN A 47 -5.89 -10.62 15.03
N MET A 48 -6.81 -9.65 15.01
CA MET A 48 -6.52 -8.24 15.32
C MET A 48 -6.14 -8.01 16.77
N ASP A 49 -6.73 -8.77 17.69
CA ASP A 49 -6.40 -8.78 19.11
C ASP A 49 -4.93 -9.19 19.34
N ILE A 50 -4.46 -10.23 18.63
CA ILE A 50 -3.06 -10.66 18.66
C ILE A 50 -2.16 -9.62 17.98
N LEU A 51 -2.57 -9.08 16.84
CA LEU A 51 -1.79 -8.09 16.10
C LEU A 51 -1.61 -6.79 16.90
N PHE A 52 -2.63 -6.35 17.64
CA PHE A 52 -2.56 -5.11 18.41
C PHE A 52 -2.00 -5.31 19.82
N GLN A 53 -1.78 -6.54 20.26
CA GLN A 53 -1.15 -6.83 21.55
C GLN A 53 0.16 -6.06 21.72
N ASP A 54 0.37 -5.50 22.90
CA ASP A 54 1.56 -4.68 23.25
C ASP A 54 1.74 -3.42 22.39
N THR A 55 0.66 -2.93 21.76
CA THR A 55 0.63 -1.65 21.05
C THR A 55 -0.40 -0.70 21.67
N PRO A 56 -0.29 0.62 21.42
CA PRO A 56 -1.31 1.57 21.85
C PRO A 56 -2.71 1.28 21.26
N LEU A 57 -2.79 0.52 20.17
CA LEU A 57 -4.04 0.27 19.45
C LEU A 57 -4.97 -0.73 20.15
N LEU A 58 -4.46 -1.66 20.98
CA LEU A 58 -5.30 -2.70 21.57
C LEU A 58 -6.43 -2.14 22.45
N PRO A 59 -6.17 -1.23 23.42
CA PRO A 59 -7.23 -0.64 24.22
C PRO A 59 -8.30 0.07 23.39
N TRP A 60 -7.90 0.76 22.32
CA TRP A 60 -8.81 1.41 21.38
C TRP A 60 -9.67 0.38 20.63
N PHE A 61 -9.04 -0.66 20.08
CA PHE A 61 -9.72 -1.70 19.30
C PHE A 61 -10.78 -2.45 20.13
N LEU A 62 -10.53 -2.67 21.43
CA LEU A 62 -11.48 -3.32 22.33
C LEU A 62 -12.68 -2.44 22.71
N GLN A 63 -12.56 -1.11 22.55
CA GLN A 63 -13.58 -0.15 22.98
C GLN A 63 -14.38 0.46 21.81
N VAL A 64 -13.80 0.50 20.61
CA VAL A 64 -14.43 1.13 19.45
C VAL A 64 -15.71 0.41 19.06
N ASN A 65 -16.79 1.17 18.87
CA ASN A 65 -18.05 0.62 18.39
C ASN A 65 -18.09 0.70 16.86
N THR A 66 -17.62 -0.36 16.20
CA THR A 66 -17.47 -0.44 14.75
C THR A 66 -18.77 -0.18 13.96
N THR A 67 -19.94 -0.42 14.57
CA THR A 67 -21.23 -0.19 13.90
C THR A 67 -21.56 1.29 13.70
N LYS A 68 -20.90 2.17 14.46
CA LYS A 68 -21.04 3.63 14.35
C LYS A 68 -20.00 4.26 13.42
N GLU A 69 -19.01 3.48 12.98
CA GLU A 69 -17.84 3.99 12.27
C GLU A 69 -18.12 4.04 10.76
N LYS A 70 -18.25 5.27 10.22
CA LYS A 70 -18.53 5.50 8.80
C LYS A 70 -17.46 4.93 7.87
N TYR A 71 -16.20 5.06 8.27
CA TYR A 71 -15.04 4.63 7.47
C TYR A 71 -14.31 3.44 8.09
N TRP A 72 -15.03 2.58 8.83
CA TRP A 72 -14.44 1.45 9.55
C TRP A 72 -13.40 0.64 8.76
N PRO A 73 -13.67 0.20 7.50
CA PRO A 73 -12.71 -0.59 6.75
C PRO A 73 -11.36 0.12 6.56
N TYR A 74 -11.37 1.43 6.31
CA TYR A 74 -10.17 2.27 6.15
C TYR A 74 -9.44 2.44 7.47
N ILE A 75 -10.18 2.80 8.53
CA ILE A 75 -9.63 3.01 9.87
C ILE A 75 -8.94 1.75 10.40
N ILE A 76 -9.56 0.58 10.28
CA ILE A 76 -8.93 -0.67 10.74
C ILE A 76 -7.72 -1.03 9.87
N SER A 77 -7.73 -0.70 8.58
CA SER A 77 -6.59 -0.90 7.68
C SER A 77 -5.40 -0.01 8.02
N ASP A 78 -5.67 1.23 8.42
CA ASP A 78 -4.67 2.18 8.92
C ASP A 78 -4.05 1.70 10.23
N ALA A 79 -4.85 1.13 11.13
CA ALA A 79 -4.34 0.51 12.35
C ALA A 79 -3.46 -0.71 12.05
N ILE A 80 -3.90 -1.60 11.15
CA ILE A 80 -3.18 -2.83 10.78
C ILE A 80 -1.81 -2.49 10.18
N ARG A 81 -1.75 -1.61 9.19
CA ARG A 81 -0.47 -1.30 8.50
C ARG A 81 0.58 -0.73 9.46
N LEU A 82 0.15 0.13 10.41
CA LEU A 82 1.04 0.67 11.44
C LEU A 82 1.54 -0.44 12.37
N ALA A 83 0.64 -1.28 12.88
CA ALA A 83 0.98 -2.35 13.82
C ALA A 83 1.89 -3.41 13.19
N VAL A 84 1.63 -3.80 11.94
CA VAL A 84 2.39 -4.82 11.22
C VAL A 84 3.83 -4.36 11.01
N VAL A 85 4.03 -3.17 10.45
CA VAL A 85 5.38 -2.66 10.20
C VAL A 85 6.09 -2.36 11.52
N TRP A 86 5.37 -1.90 12.54
CA TRP A 86 5.98 -1.74 13.87
C TRP A 86 6.43 -3.07 14.47
N LYS A 87 5.63 -4.15 14.40
CA LYS A 87 6.01 -5.45 14.98
C LYS A 87 7.10 -6.16 14.19
N TYR A 88 7.01 -6.16 12.87
CA TYR A 88 7.84 -7.03 12.02
C TYR A 88 8.89 -6.27 11.21
N GLY A 89 8.79 -4.93 11.15
CA GLY A 89 9.56 -4.13 10.21
C GLY A 89 9.18 -4.40 8.76
N GLY A 90 9.98 -3.89 7.84
CA GLY A 90 9.80 -4.08 6.41
C GLY A 90 9.02 -2.95 5.75
N ILE A 91 8.38 -3.24 4.63
CA ILE A 91 7.67 -2.28 3.80
C ILE A 91 6.22 -2.71 3.71
N TYR A 92 5.30 -1.79 4.01
CA TYR A 92 3.89 -1.92 3.69
C TYR A 92 3.61 -1.22 2.35
N MET A 93 2.78 -1.85 1.53
CA MET A 93 2.23 -1.30 0.30
C MET A 93 0.76 -1.67 0.21
N ASP A 94 -0.09 -0.72 -0.17
CA ASP A 94 -1.48 -1.02 -0.52
C ASP A 94 -1.50 -2.04 -1.69
N THR A 95 -2.53 -2.88 -1.70
CA THR A 95 -2.72 -3.94 -2.71
C THR A 95 -2.93 -3.44 -4.14
N ASP A 96 -3.20 -2.15 -4.31
CA ASP A 96 -3.31 -1.48 -5.61
C ASP A 96 -2.00 -0.78 -6.02
N VAL A 97 -0.89 -1.14 -5.39
CA VAL A 97 0.47 -0.74 -5.75
C VAL A 97 1.17 -1.85 -6.54
N ILE A 98 1.65 -1.52 -7.74
CA ILE A 98 2.49 -2.41 -8.55
C ILE A 98 3.95 -2.01 -8.35
N SER A 99 4.75 -2.86 -7.73
CA SER A 99 6.20 -2.70 -7.66
C SER A 99 6.83 -2.90 -9.04
N ILE A 100 7.65 -1.95 -9.48
CA ILE A 100 8.32 -1.96 -10.79
C ILE A 100 9.84 -1.99 -10.70
N LYS A 101 10.42 -1.60 -9.55
CA LYS A 101 11.86 -1.66 -9.24
C LYS A 101 12.08 -1.92 -7.74
N PRO A 102 13.25 -2.45 -7.34
CA PRO A 102 13.61 -2.57 -5.93
C PRO A 102 13.59 -1.20 -5.22
N ILE A 103 13.17 -1.19 -3.96
CA ILE A 103 13.19 -0.01 -3.09
C ILE A 103 14.49 -0.04 -2.28
N PRO A 104 15.47 0.85 -2.54
CA PRO A 104 16.79 0.79 -1.90
C PRO A 104 16.85 1.57 -0.57
N VAL A 105 15.71 1.97 -0.02
CA VAL A 105 15.61 2.90 1.11
C VAL A 105 14.94 2.22 2.29
N ALA A 106 15.48 2.41 3.49
CA ALA A 106 14.88 2.03 4.76
C ALA A 106 14.41 3.26 5.55
N ASN A 107 13.51 3.07 6.51
CA ASN A 107 12.96 4.13 7.36
C ASN A 107 12.46 5.32 6.53
N PHE A 108 11.42 5.08 5.74
CA PHE A 108 10.90 6.04 4.78
C PHE A 108 9.39 6.17 4.83
N LEU A 109 8.92 7.32 4.38
CA LEU A 109 7.54 7.66 4.11
C LEU A 109 7.42 8.10 2.66
N ALA A 110 6.40 7.64 1.94
CA ALA A 110 6.11 8.12 0.60
C ALA A 110 5.19 9.35 0.66
N ALA A 111 5.61 10.46 0.05
CA ALA A 111 4.77 11.64 -0.09
C ALA A 111 3.69 11.40 -1.16
N GLN A 112 2.43 11.74 -0.86
CA GLN A 112 1.41 11.83 -1.91
C GLN A 112 1.51 13.14 -2.68
N SER A 113 1.96 14.20 -2.01
CA SER A 113 2.22 15.53 -2.57
C SER A 113 3.17 16.30 -1.65
N SER A 114 3.61 17.49 -2.07
CA SER A 114 4.41 18.39 -1.23
C SER A 114 3.79 18.57 0.15
N GLN A 115 4.57 18.38 1.21
CA GLN A 115 4.13 18.54 2.61
C GLN A 115 3.04 17.59 3.10
N PHE A 116 2.65 16.58 2.31
CA PHE A 116 1.65 15.58 2.69
C PHE A 116 2.19 14.18 2.45
N SER A 117 2.27 13.41 3.54
CA SER A 117 2.59 11.98 3.47
C SER A 117 1.35 11.21 3.04
N SER A 118 1.56 10.18 2.22
CA SER A 118 0.63 9.07 2.17
C SER A 118 0.83 8.17 3.39
N ASN A 119 -0.06 7.21 3.55
CA ASN A 119 0.12 6.05 4.41
C ASN A 119 -0.09 4.72 3.65
N GLY A 120 -0.16 4.78 2.31
CA GLY A 120 -0.34 3.61 1.44
C GLY A 120 0.97 2.93 1.08
N VAL A 121 2.12 3.63 1.19
CA VAL A 121 3.45 3.02 1.07
C VAL A 121 4.41 3.64 2.08
N PHE A 122 5.00 2.81 2.93
CA PHE A 122 6.04 3.23 3.87
C PHE A 122 6.84 2.02 4.34
N GLY A 123 8.03 2.25 4.87
CA GLY A 123 8.85 1.17 5.40
C GLY A 123 9.72 1.59 6.56
N PHE A 124 9.76 0.77 7.60
CA PHE A 124 10.58 1.02 8.79
C PHE A 124 11.18 -0.26 9.32
N GLN A 125 12.26 -0.12 10.08
CA GLN A 125 12.77 -1.19 10.92
C GLN A 125 11.75 -1.55 12.01
N HIS A 126 11.82 -2.80 12.49
CA HIS A 126 10.94 -3.24 13.57
C HIS A 126 11.11 -2.34 14.81
N HIS A 127 10.00 -2.11 15.51
CA HIS A 127 9.87 -1.26 16.69
C HIS A 127 10.31 0.21 16.50
N HIS A 128 10.31 0.73 15.28
CA HIS A 128 10.70 2.11 15.02
C HIS A 128 9.77 3.09 15.78
N TRP A 129 10.38 4.04 16.52
CA TRP A 129 9.69 4.97 17.41
C TRP A 129 8.63 5.81 16.68
N PHE A 130 8.85 6.17 15.41
CA PHE A 130 7.90 6.95 14.61
C PHE A 130 6.54 6.26 14.52
N LEU A 131 6.51 4.95 14.26
CA LEU A 131 5.25 4.20 14.15
C LEU A 131 4.57 4.06 15.53
N TRP A 132 5.34 4.00 16.61
CA TRP A 132 4.78 4.03 17.97
C TRP A 132 4.09 5.37 18.25
N ASP A 133 4.71 6.48 17.88
CA ASP A 133 4.11 7.82 18.01
C ASP A 133 2.88 7.98 17.11
N CYS A 134 2.91 7.43 15.90
CA CYS A 134 1.72 7.32 15.05
C CYS A 134 0.59 6.56 15.76
N MET A 135 0.84 5.39 16.34
CA MET A 135 -0.19 4.62 17.04
C MET A 135 -0.72 5.32 18.31
N LYS A 136 0.12 6.06 19.04
CA LYS A 136 -0.36 6.90 20.15
C LYS A 136 -1.27 8.02 19.65
N ASP A 137 -0.86 8.72 18.60
CA ASP A 137 -1.63 9.82 18.01
C ASP A 137 -2.93 9.34 17.38
N PHE A 138 -2.93 8.13 16.80
CA PHE A 138 -4.13 7.42 16.33
C PHE A 138 -5.16 7.38 17.46
N VAL A 139 -4.80 6.90 18.64
CA VAL A 139 -5.75 6.77 19.75
C VAL A 139 -6.14 8.14 20.32
N GLN A 140 -5.17 9.04 20.50
CA GLN A 140 -5.40 10.33 21.14
C GLN A 140 -6.24 11.30 20.30
N ASN A 141 -6.07 11.25 18.97
CA ASN A 141 -6.76 12.14 18.03
C ASN A 141 -7.74 11.36 17.15
N TYR A 142 -8.36 10.31 17.72
CA TYR A 142 -9.31 9.49 17.00
C TYR A 142 -10.51 10.30 16.50
N ASN A 143 -10.76 10.24 15.20
CA ASN A 143 -11.95 10.79 14.58
C ASN A 143 -12.40 9.90 13.41
N GLY A 144 -13.39 9.05 13.67
CA GLY A 144 -13.93 8.11 12.69
C GLY A 144 -14.84 8.72 11.62
N ASP A 145 -15.20 10.00 11.78
CA ASP A 145 -16.05 10.73 10.82
C ASP A 145 -15.25 11.31 9.65
N ILE A 146 -13.92 11.25 9.71
CA ILE A 146 -13.00 11.77 8.69
C ILE A 146 -12.17 10.62 8.13
N TRP A 147 -12.33 10.33 6.84
CA TRP A 147 -11.72 9.18 6.15
C TRP A 147 -10.20 9.10 6.32
N GLY A 148 -9.49 10.22 6.21
CA GLY A 148 -8.02 10.27 6.24
C GLY A 148 -7.40 10.53 7.61
N ASN A 149 -8.20 10.78 8.66
CA ASN A 149 -7.69 11.30 9.93
C ASN A 149 -6.69 10.38 10.63
N GLN A 150 -6.91 9.07 10.46
CA GLN A 150 -6.10 7.98 11.03
C GLN A 150 -5.08 7.40 10.06
N GLY A 151 -5.14 7.84 8.80
CA GLY A 151 -4.28 7.40 7.75
C GLY A 151 -3.30 8.49 7.31
N PRO A 152 -3.44 9.03 6.09
CA PRO A 152 -2.49 10.00 5.55
C PRO A 152 -2.38 11.29 6.39
N ASP A 153 -3.47 11.76 6.99
CA ASP A 153 -3.46 12.97 7.83
C ASP A 153 -2.70 12.74 9.14
N LEU A 154 -2.79 11.54 9.70
CA LEU A 154 -2.06 11.15 10.91
C LEU A 154 -0.55 11.15 10.66
N VAL A 155 -0.12 10.43 9.63
CA VAL A 155 1.30 10.33 9.29
C VAL A 155 1.87 11.71 8.99
N THR A 156 1.13 12.52 8.22
CA THR A 156 1.49 13.91 7.94
C THR A 156 1.58 14.75 9.20
N ARG A 157 0.60 14.66 10.11
CA ARG A 157 0.57 15.40 11.37
C ARG A 157 1.76 15.05 12.27
N ILE A 158 2.11 13.77 12.39
CA ILE A 158 3.29 13.35 13.17
C ILE A 158 4.58 13.84 12.50
N LEU A 159 4.71 13.70 11.18
CA LEU A 159 5.89 14.15 10.45
C LEU A 159 6.10 15.67 10.59
N LYS A 160 5.03 16.47 10.53
CA LYS A 160 5.08 17.93 10.71
C LYS A 160 5.44 18.36 12.14
N LYS A 161 5.21 17.53 13.16
CA LYS A 161 5.70 17.79 14.53
C LYS A 161 7.23 17.67 14.61
N LEU A 162 7.84 16.90 13.71
CA LEU A 162 9.28 16.63 13.70
C LEU A 162 10.04 17.59 12.80
N CYS A 163 9.46 17.97 11.65
CA CYS A 163 10.12 18.79 10.65
C CYS A 163 9.19 19.80 10.02
N ASN A 164 9.75 20.95 9.64
CA ASN A 164 9.07 21.91 8.79
C ASN A 164 9.08 21.41 7.34
N LEU A 165 7.99 20.74 6.92
CA LEU A 165 7.89 20.23 5.56
C LEU A 165 7.69 21.38 4.57
N THR A 166 8.57 21.44 3.58
CA THR A 166 8.49 22.37 2.45
C THR A 166 8.09 21.64 1.17
N ASP A 167 7.85 22.41 0.11
CA ASP A 167 7.68 21.84 -1.22
C ASP A 167 8.95 21.16 -1.69
N PHE A 168 8.79 20.09 -2.47
CA PHE A 168 9.91 19.40 -3.09
C PHE A 168 10.52 20.24 -4.20
N GLU A 169 11.84 20.27 -4.26
CA GLU A 169 12.58 20.84 -5.39
C GLU A 169 12.91 19.74 -6.40
N LYS A 170 12.44 19.92 -7.64
CA LYS A 170 12.63 18.96 -8.74
C LYS A 170 12.10 17.55 -8.41
N VAL A 171 12.99 16.59 -8.20
CA VAL A 171 12.68 15.17 -7.95
C VAL A 171 13.50 14.62 -6.77
N GLU A 172 13.99 15.53 -5.94
CA GLU A 172 14.82 15.23 -4.78
C GLU A 172 13.94 14.77 -3.62
N ASP A 173 14.45 13.81 -2.84
CA ASP A 173 13.80 13.34 -1.63
C ASP A 173 14.21 14.23 -0.45
N HIS A 174 13.35 14.37 0.56
CA HIS A 174 13.67 15.09 1.79
C HIS A 174 14.13 14.13 2.89
N ILE A 175 14.83 14.63 3.90
CA ILE A 175 15.18 13.88 5.11
C ILE A 175 14.63 14.63 6.32
N CYS A 176 13.89 13.91 7.16
CA CYS A 176 13.31 14.43 8.39
C CYS A 176 13.70 13.55 9.58
N SER A 177 14.58 14.01 10.47
CA SER A 177 14.98 13.26 11.68
C SER A 177 15.37 11.80 11.40
N ASN A 178 16.21 11.58 10.38
CA ASN A 178 16.63 10.26 9.86
C ASN A 178 15.53 9.41 9.22
N ILE A 179 14.39 10.01 8.88
CA ILE A 179 13.34 9.40 8.05
C ILE A 179 13.45 9.98 6.64
N SER A 180 13.54 9.11 5.64
CA SER A 180 13.52 9.53 4.24
C SER A 180 12.08 9.86 3.83
N PHE A 181 11.80 11.12 3.52
CA PHE A 181 10.51 11.56 3.00
C PHE A 181 10.59 11.63 1.48
N LEU A 182 10.11 10.57 0.84
CA LEU A 182 10.32 10.30 -0.57
C LEU A 182 9.38 11.10 -1.46
N HIS A 183 9.92 11.64 -2.54
CA HIS A 183 9.21 12.41 -3.55
C HIS A 183 8.01 11.63 -4.13
N PRO A 184 6.89 12.27 -4.47
CA PRO A 184 5.72 11.58 -5.02
C PRO A 184 6.03 10.70 -6.24
N GLN A 185 6.98 11.09 -7.09
CA GLN A 185 7.39 10.27 -8.24
C GLN A 185 7.94 8.87 -7.88
N ARG A 186 8.33 8.60 -6.63
CA ARG A 186 8.80 7.27 -6.21
C ARG A 186 7.68 6.22 -6.23
N PHE A 187 6.45 6.60 -5.88
CA PHE A 187 5.31 5.68 -5.71
C PHE A 187 4.00 6.15 -6.37
N TYR A 188 3.87 7.45 -6.59
CA TYR A 188 2.70 8.14 -7.14
C TYR A 188 3.05 8.96 -8.40
N PRO A 189 3.72 8.37 -9.42
CA PRO A 189 4.11 9.13 -10.62
C PRO A 189 2.91 9.62 -11.45
N ILE A 190 1.75 8.99 -11.30
CA ILE A 190 0.45 9.52 -11.74
C ILE A 190 -0.34 9.84 -10.47
N PRO A 191 -0.65 11.12 -10.18
CA PRO A 191 -1.35 11.50 -8.97
C PRO A 191 -2.84 11.10 -9.05
N TYR A 192 -3.52 11.07 -7.90
CA TYR A 192 -4.90 10.54 -7.81
C TYR A 192 -5.89 11.32 -8.68
N GLU A 193 -5.66 12.61 -8.94
CA GLU A 193 -6.51 13.43 -9.83
C GLU A 193 -6.45 12.94 -11.29
N ALA A 194 -5.38 12.24 -11.66
CA ALA A 194 -5.15 11.73 -13.00
C ALA A 194 -5.22 10.20 -13.08
N TRP A 195 -5.86 9.53 -12.11
CA TRP A 195 -5.94 8.07 -12.02
C TRP A 195 -6.47 7.39 -13.29
N THR A 196 -7.37 8.05 -14.03
CA THR A 196 -7.95 7.52 -15.27
C THR A 196 -6.92 7.23 -16.35
N LYS A 197 -5.75 7.88 -16.30
CA LYS A 197 -4.63 7.65 -17.24
C LYS A 197 -4.12 6.23 -17.23
N TYR A 198 -4.27 5.49 -16.13
CA TYR A 198 -3.93 4.07 -16.08
C TYR A 198 -4.77 3.22 -17.06
N TYR A 199 -5.96 3.68 -17.43
CA TYR A 199 -6.88 2.95 -18.31
C TYR A 199 -6.93 3.51 -19.74
N GLU A 200 -6.00 4.38 -20.10
CA GLU A 200 -5.83 4.90 -21.45
C GLU A 200 -4.92 3.98 -22.28
N VAL A 201 -5.18 3.87 -23.58
CA VAL A 201 -4.33 3.13 -24.52
C VAL A 201 -2.98 3.83 -24.62
N TRP A 202 -1.90 3.08 -24.44
CA TRP A 202 -0.56 3.66 -24.47
C TRP A 202 0.28 3.02 -25.59
N THR A 203 0.71 3.86 -26.53
CA THR A 203 1.47 3.43 -27.73
C THR A 203 2.97 3.30 -27.48
N SER A 204 3.48 3.95 -26.44
CA SER A 204 4.87 3.85 -25.95
C SER A 204 4.93 3.37 -24.48
N LYS A 205 6.09 2.99 -23.97
CA LYS A 205 6.22 2.67 -22.54
C LYS A 205 6.33 3.98 -21.74
N PRO A 206 5.51 4.25 -20.72
CA PRO A 206 5.70 5.43 -19.90
C PRO A 206 7.01 5.38 -19.13
N GLU A 207 7.66 6.54 -19.04
CA GLU A 207 8.96 6.68 -18.37
C GLU A 207 8.78 6.84 -16.85
N PHE A 208 8.72 5.72 -16.15
CA PHE A 208 8.78 5.65 -14.69
C PHE A 208 10.24 5.58 -14.21
N ASN A 209 11.11 6.45 -14.75
CA ASN A 209 12.56 6.40 -14.51
C ASN A 209 12.90 6.56 -13.03
N HIS A 210 12.12 7.40 -12.33
CA HIS A 210 12.29 7.73 -10.93
C HIS A 210 11.42 6.91 -9.96
N SER A 211 10.59 5.99 -10.46
CA SER A 211 9.60 5.28 -9.64
C SER A 211 10.07 3.88 -9.26
N TYR A 212 9.80 3.50 -8.02
CA TYR A 212 9.94 2.13 -7.50
C TYR A 212 8.65 1.34 -7.66
N ALA A 213 7.51 2.02 -7.60
CA ALA A 213 6.20 1.42 -7.79
C ALA A 213 5.22 2.44 -8.41
N VAL A 214 4.03 1.96 -8.77
CA VAL A 214 2.90 2.78 -9.22
C VAL A 214 1.64 2.43 -8.42
N HIS A 215 0.97 3.44 -7.87
CA HIS A 215 -0.32 3.28 -7.17
C HIS A 215 -1.48 3.53 -8.14
N LEU A 216 -2.41 2.58 -8.25
CA LEU A 216 -3.50 2.61 -9.23
C LEU A 216 -4.74 3.39 -8.78
N TRP A 217 -4.79 3.82 -7.52
CA TRP A 217 -5.88 4.59 -6.92
C TRP A 217 -7.25 3.91 -7.04
N ASN A 218 -7.38 2.64 -6.64
CA ASN A 218 -8.62 1.87 -6.78
C ASN A 218 -9.82 2.56 -6.11
N PHE A 219 -9.60 3.27 -5.01
CA PHE A 219 -10.62 4.09 -4.35
C PHE A 219 -11.28 5.11 -5.30
N MET A 220 -10.51 5.71 -6.22
CA MET A 220 -11.03 6.69 -7.17
C MET A 220 -11.91 6.06 -8.25
N ASN A 221 -11.75 4.75 -8.50
CA ASN A 221 -12.46 4.00 -9.53
C ASN A 221 -13.81 3.42 -9.06
N GLN A 222 -14.32 3.80 -7.88
CA GLN A 222 -15.59 3.28 -7.34
C GLN A 222 -16.81 3.58 -8.22
N LYS A 223 -16.81 4.72 -8.93
CA LYS A 223 -17.93 5.14 -9.80
C LYS A 223 -17.84 4.56 -11.20
N GLU A 224 -16.67 4.64 -11.83
CA GLU A 224 -16.48 4.24 -13.22
C GLU A 224 -16.28 2.73 -13.41
N LYS A 225 -15.78 2.04 -12.37
CA LYS A 225 -15.61 0.58 -12.36
C LYS A 225 -14.80 0.05 -13.55
N LYS A 226 -13.74 0.77 -13.92
CA LYS A 226 -12.81 0.36 -14.98
C LYS A 226 -12.03 -0.89 -14.53
N ASN A 227 -11.85 -1.85 -15.44
CA ASN A 227 -11.14 -3.08 -15.17
C ASN A 227 -9.90 -3.21 -16.07
N VAL A 228 -8.99 -4.09 -15.69
CA VAL A 228 -7.89 -4.50 -16.56
C VAL A 228 -8.45 -5.45 -17.62
N THR A 229 -8.41 -5.02 -18.89
CA THR A 229 -8.97 -5.79 -20.01
C THR A 229 -7.83 -6.38 -20.85
N VAL A 230 -7.85 -7.70 -21.06
CA VAL A 230 -6.85 -8.39 -21.89
C VAL A 230 -7.01 -7.95 -23.35
N GLY A 231 -5.90 -7.55 -23.98
CA GLY A 231 -5.86 -7.06 -25.36
C GLY A 231 -6.22 -5.59 -25.54
N SER A 232 -6.48 -4.84 -24.47
CA SER A 232 -6.84 -3.41 -24.51
C SER A 232 -5.68 -2.48 -24.87
N ASN A 233 -4.44 -2.94 -24.68
CA ASN A 233 -3.21 -2.15 -24.77
C ASN A 233 -3.22 -0.88 -23.89
N THR A 234 -3.97 -0.92 -22.79
CA THR A 234 -3.97 0.17 -21.79
C THR A 234 -2.71 0.15 -20.95
N LEU A 235 -2.40 1.27 -20.30
CA LEU A 235 -1.25 1.34 -19.40
C LEU A 235 -1.32 0.28 -18.28
N VAL A 236 -2.46 0.16 -17.61
CA VAL A 236 -2.65 -0.82 -16.52
C VAL A 236 -2.47 -2.25 -17.03
N GLU A 237 -2.98 -2.58 -18.21
CA GLU A 237 -2.75 -3.92 -18.79
C GLU A 237 -1.26 -4.18 -19.03
N ASN A 238 -0.55 -3.20 -19.63
CA ASN A 238 0.88 -3.31 -19.89
C ASN A 238 1.70 -3.40 -18.59
N LEU A 239 1.28 -2.72 -17.53
CA LEU A 239 1.88 -2.83 -16.19
C LEU A 239 1.71 -4.24 -15.61
N PHE A 240 0.49 -4.79 -15.60
CA PHE A 240 0.23 -6.14 -15.12
C PHE A 240 1.00 -7.18 -15.95
N ARG A 241 0.99 -7.04 -17.28
CA ARG A 241 1.73 -7.93 -18.20
C ARG A 241 3.23 -7.94 -17.91
N THR A 242 3.81 -6.78 -17.58
CA THR A 242 5.26 -6.62 -17.39
C THR A 242 5.71 -6.98 -15.97
N TYR A 243 5.00 -6.52 -14.94
CA TYR A 243 5.45 -6.55 -13.54
C TYR A 243 4.66 -7.52 -12.66
N CYS A 244 3.51 -8.02 -13.11
CA CYS A 244 2.68 -9.00 -12.38
C CYS A 244 2.33 -10.21 -13.27
N PRO A 245 3.31 -10.93 -13.84
CA PRO A 245 3.07 -11.94 -14.88
C PRO A 245 2.17 -13.10 -14.43
N SER A 246 2.24 -13.51 -13.16
CA SER A 246 1.36 -14.54 -12.60
C SER A 246 -0.09 -14.07 -12.54
N THR A 247 -0.32 -12.85 -12.03
CA THR A 247 -1.65 -12.22 -11.97
C THR A 247 -2.22 -12.01 -13.37
N TYR A 248 -1.39 -11.55 -14.31
CA TYR A 248 -1.80 -11.35 -15.69
C TYR A 248 -2.19 -12.67 -16.38
N ARG A 249 -1.46 -13.76 -16.13
CA ARG A 249 -1.84 -15.10 -16.63
C ARG A 249 -3.23 -15.52 -16.13
N SER A 250 -3.54 -15.27 -14.85
CA SER A 250 -4.87 -15.54 -14.30
C SER A 250 -5.96 -14.69 -14.96
N LEU A 251 -5.67 -13.43 -15.31
CA LEU A 251 -6.60 -12.58 -16.08
C LEU A 251 -6.84 -13.12 -17.49
N VAL A 252 -5.79 -13.60 -18.17
CA VAL A 252 -5.91 -14.22 -19.50
C VAL A 252 -6.78 -15.48 -19.43
N GLN A 253 -6.49 -16.40 -18.49
CA GLN A 253 -7.29 -17.61 -18.32
C GLN A 253 -8.76 -17.29 -18.05
N ALA A 254 -9.04 -16.35 -17.14
CA ALA A 254 -10.40 -15.95 -16.83
C ALA A 254 -11.12 -15.35 -18.06
N ALA A 255 -10.42 -14.58 -18.90
CA ALA A 255 -10.98 -14.04 -20.13
C ALA A 255 -11.29 -15.14 -21.15
N GLU A 256 -10.42 -16.13 -21.30
CA GLU A 256 -10.63 -17.30 -22.17
C GLU A 256 -11.82 -18.15 -21.71
N ASP A 257 -11.94 -18.41 -20.41
CA ASP A 257 -13.05 -19.16 -19.81
C ASP A 257 -14.40 -18.46 -20.05
N MET A 258 -14.44 -17.12 -19.99
CA MET A 258 -15.64 -16.33 -20.29
C MET A 258 -16.03 -16.34 -21.78
N VAL A 259 -15.08 -16.57 -22.67
CA VAL A 259 -15.35 -16.75 -24.11
C VAL A 259 -15.83 -18.17 -24.40
N ALA A 260 -15.22 -19.18 -23.79
CA ALA A 260 -15.58 -20.59 -23.96
C ALA A 260 -16.95 -20.96 -23.35
N SER A 261 -17.47 -20.14 -22.43
CA SER A 261 -18.79 -20.32 -21.79
C SER A 261 -19.94 -19.58 -22.48
N LYS A 262 -19.68 -18.93 -23.62
CA LYS A 262 -20.68 -18.30 -24.49
C LYS A 262 -20.94 -19.15 -25.73
#